data_AF-A0A960P5K4-F1
#
_entry.id   AF-A0A960P5K4-F1
#
_cell.length_a   1.000
_cell.length_b   1.000
_cell.length_c   1.000
_cell.angle_alpha   90.00
_cell.angle_beta   90.00
_cell.angle_gamma   90.00
#
_symmetry.space_group_name_H-M   'P 1'
#
loop_
_entity.id
_entity.type
_entity.pdbx_description
1 polymer ?
#
loop_
_entity_poly.entity_id
_entity_poly.type
_entity_poly.pdbx_seq_one_letter_code
_entity_poly.pdbx_strand_id
1 'polypeptide(L)'
;MTQQLALAPGLYAQPTPVGAFRAAEAAEADAVTHLLRVLLLHPTTPALDADTLAGWFGCTPDDALRIVQHAQEEGLVEGQPQPRTVSGGSLEQVMPHLLPALSSDGRALLVDAQGFVAGAAGFAPEAAEALAAL
;
A
#
# COMPACT_ATOMS: atom_id res chain seq x y z
N MET A 1 -32.45 10.77 -5.30
CA MET A 1 -32.48 9.45 -5.96
C MET A 1 -31.33 8.66 -5.37
N THR A 2 -31.60 7.61 -4.59
CA THR A 2 -30.55 6.80 -3.98
C THR A 2 -29.94 5.94 -5.09
N GLN A 3 -28.71 6.25 -5.50
CA GLN A 3 -28.01 5.46 -6.51
C GLN A 3 -27.64 4.11 -5.87
N GLN A 4 -27.99 3.02 -6.54
CA GLN A 4 -27.62 1.67 -6.11
C GLN A 4 -26.20 1.39 -6.59
N LEU A 5 -25.27 1.22 -5.65
CA LEU A 5 -23.87 0.93 -5.93
C LEU A 5 -23.67 -0.57 -6.08
N ALA A 6 -22.72 -0.96 -6.93
CA ALA A 6 -22.27 -2.34 -7.08
C ALA A 6 -20.79 -2.36 -7.47
N LEU A 7 -20.07 -3.39 -7.05
CA LEU A 7 -18.68 -3.60 -7.46
C LEU A 7 -18.62 -4.12 -8.89
N ALA A 8 -17.64 -3.64 -9.66
CA ALA A 8 -17.37 -4.17 -10.99
C ALA A 8 -16.80 -5.60 -10.89
N PRO A 9 -17.37 -6.58 -11.60
CA PRO A 9 -16.89 -7.95 -11.55
C PRO A 9 -15.51 -8.10 -12.23
N GLY A 10 -14.71 -9.05 -11.75
CA GLY A 10 -13.42 -9.39 -12.36
C GLY A 10 -12.30 -8.38 -12.13
N LEU A 11 -12.46 -7.48 -11.14
CA LEU A 11 -11.41 -6.56 -10.72
C LEU A 11 -10.90 -6.90 -9.32
N TYR A 12 -9.61 -6.65 -9.11
CA TYR A 12 -8.90 -6.83 -7.85
C TYR A 12 -8.50 -5.47 -7.31
N ALA A 13 -8.91 -5.16 -6.09
CA ALA A 13 -8.71 -3.84 -5.51
C ALA A 13 -7.28 -3.66 -4.98
N GLN A 14 -6.70 -2.50 -5.26
CA GLN A 14 -5.44 -2.05 -4.67
C GLN A 14 -5.47 -0.54 -4.43
N PRO A 15 -4.70 -0.03 -3.46
CA PRO A 15 -4.40 1.39 -3.40
C PRO A 15 -3.63 1.84 -4.64
N THR A 16 -3.91 3.05 -5.11
CA THR A 16 -3.01 3.76 -6.02
C THR A 16 -1.74 4.18 -5.26
N PRO A 17 -0.67 4.65 -5.94
CA PRO A 17 0.50 5.19 -5.23
C PRO A 17 0.15 6.31 -4.24
N VAL A 18 -0.83 7.16 -4.57
CA VAL A 18 -1.32 8.22 -3.67
C VAL A 18 -2.10 7.62 -2.49
N GLY A 19 -2.94 6.61 -2.74
CA GLY A 19 -3.62 5.86 -1.69
C GLY A 19 -2.66 5.16 -0.73
N ALA A 20 -1.61 4.52 -1.24
CA ALA A 20 -0.58 3.89 -0.42
C ALA A 20 0.18 4.92 0.43
N PHE A 21 0.51 6.08 -0.15
CA PHE A 21 1.13 7.19 0.60
C PHE A 21 0.23 7.69 1.73
N ARG A 22 -1.06 7.96 1.46
CA ARG A 22 -2.03 8.36 2.50
C ARG A 22 -2.12 7.33 3.63
N ALA A 23 -2.18 6.04 3.29
CA ALA A 23 -2.28 4.96 4.26
C ALA A 23 -1.08 4.93 5.23
N ALA A 24 0.11 5.25 4.72
CA ALA A 24 1.36 5.29 5.48
C ALA A 24 1.52 6.57 6.32
N GLU A 25 1.04 7.71 5.82
CA GLU A 25 1.24 9.03 6.44
C GLU A 25 0.22 9.33 7.55
N ALA A 26 -1.03 8.89 7.41
CA ALA A 26 -2.10 9.25 8.32
C ALA A 26 -1.91 8.68 9.74
N ALA A 27 -1.87 9.53 10.77
CA ALA A 27 -1.73 9.09 12.17
C ALA A 27 -2.98 8.35 12.69
N GLU A 28 -4.18 8.87 12.39
CA GLU A 28 -5.47 8.26 12.72
C GLU A 28 -6.12 7.68 11.46
N ALA A 29 -6.83 6.55 11.61
CA ALA A 29 -7.51 5.90 10.51
C ALA A 29 -8.98 6.33 10.44
N ASP A 30 -9.31 7.23 9.51
CA ASP A 30 -10.67 7.35 9.00
C ASP A 30 -11.05 6.10 8.18
N ALA A 31 -12.32 6.00 7.75
CA ALA A 31 -12.81 4.82 7.03
C ALA A 31 -12.03 4.55 5.72
N VAL A 32 -11.61 5.60 5.01
CA VAL A 32 -10.83 5.47 3.77
C VAL A 32 -9.41 4.98 4.07
N THR A 33 -8.76 5.54 5.07
CA THR A 33 -7.42 5.13 5.51
C THR A 33 -7.44 3.68 6.02
N HIS A 34 -8.50 3.29 6.74
CA HIS A 34 -8.72 1.91 7.15
C HIS A 34 -8.87 0.97 5.94
N LEU A 35 -9.69 1.33 4.94
CA LEU A 35 -9.80 0.58 3.69
C LEU A 35 -8.43 0.36 3.04
N LEU A 36 -7.67 1.44 2.86
CA LEU A 36 -6.36 1.40 2.19
C LEU A 36 -5.38 0.49 2.94
N ARG A 37 -5.35 0.58 4.28
CA ARG A 37 -4.51 -0.28 5.13
C ARG A 37 -4.92 -1.74 5.05
N VAL A 38 -6.21 -2.04 5.11
CA VAL A 38 -6.72 -3.41 4.96
C VAL A 38 -6.31 -3.97 3.59
N LEU A 39 -6.43 -3.19 2.51
CA LEU A 39 -5.98 -3.63 1.18
C LEU A 39 -4.46 -3.91 1.13
N LEU A 40 -3.62 -3.06 1.75
CA LEU A 40 -2.17 -3.26 1.79
C LEU A 40 -1.74 -4.49 2.61
N LEU A 41 -2.55 -4.90 3.59
CA LEU A 41 -2.27 -6.08 4.41
C LEU A 41 -2.58 -7.40 3.69
N HIS A 42 -3.32 -7.36 2.57
CA HIS A 42 -3.58 -8.55 1.79
C HIS A 42 -2.33 -8.93 0.96
N PRO A 43 -1.77 -10.14 1.12
CA PRO A 43 -0.61 -10.58 0.34
C PRO A 43 -0.89 -10.66 -1.16
N THR A 44 -2.16 -10.86 -1.53
CA THR A 44 -2.65 -10.81 -2.90
C THR A 44 -3.84 -9.87 -2.95
N THR A 45 -3.84 -8.92 -3.90
CA THR A 45 -4.93 -7.95 -4.06
C THR A 45 -6.29 -8.67 -4.15
N PRO A 46 -7.25 -8.37 -3.25
CA PRO A 46 -8.48 -9.13 -3.16
C PRO A 46 -9.48 -8.74 -4.26
N ALA A 47 -10.26 -9.72 -4.72
CA ALA A 47 -11.54 -9.42 -5.34
C ALA A 47 -12.50 -9.00 -4.23
N LEU A 48 -13.08 -7.80 -4.35
CA LEU A 48 -13.95 -7.27 -3.32
C LEU A 48 -15.36 -7.87 -3.42
N ASP A 49 -15.97 -8.01 -2.25
CA ASP A 49 -17.35 -8.43 -2.07
C ASP A 49 -18.02 -7.49 -1.06
N ALA A 50 -19.29 -7.17 -1.26
CA ALA A 50 -19.99 -6.16 -0.47
C ALA A 50 -20.17 -6.60 0.99
N ASP A 51 -20.42 -7.88 1.24
CA ASP A 51 -20.55 -8.43 2.59
C ASP A 51 -19.19 -8.47 3.31
N THR A 52 -18.13 -8.80 2.58
CA THR A 52 -16.75 -8.76 3.09
C THR A 52 -16.35 -7.35 3.49
N LEU A 53 -16.63 -6.35 2.64
CA LEU A 53 -16.40 -4.94 2.94
C LEU A 53 -17.21 -4.49 4.16
N ALA A 54 -18.50 -4.84 4.23
CA ALA A 54 -19.34 -4.57 5.39
C ALA A 54 -18.73 -5.12 6.69
N GLY A 55 -18.14 -6.32 6.63
CA GLY A 55 -17.40 -6.93 7.74
C GLY A 55 -16.15 -6.13 8.15
N TRP A 56 -15.41 -5.55 7.21
CA TRP A 56 -14.22 -4.74 7.51
C TRP A 56 -14.53 -3.44 8.25
N PHE A 57 -15.70 -2.85 7.99
CA PHE A 57 -16.13 -1.58 8.58
C PHE A 57 -17.16 -1.74 9.72
N GLY A 58 -17.74 -2.94 9.89
CA GLY A 58 -18.82 -3.17 10.85
C GLY A 58 -20.11 -2.42 10.52
N CYS A 59 -20.43 -2.27 9.23
CA CYS A 59 -21.58 -1.49 8.75
C CYS A 59 -22.44 -2.28 7.74
N THR A 60 -23.38 -1.61 7.06
CA THR A 60 -24.17 -2.26 5.99
C THR A 60 -23.37 -2.36 4.69
N PRO A 61 -23.66 -3.33 3.80
CA PRO A 61 -23.01 -3.43 2.49
C PRO A 61 -23.11 -2.13 1.67
N ASP A 62 -24.27 -1.45 1.70
CA ASP A 62 -24.47 -0.18 1.01
C ASP A 62 -23.55 0.93 1.54
N ASP A 63 -23.38 1.02 2.86
CA ASP A 63 -22.48 2.01 3.48
C ASP A 63 -21.02 1.70 3.18
N ALA A 64 -20.65 0.42 3.18
CA ALA A 64 -19.32 -0.03 2.82
C ALA A 64 -18.97 0.33 1.37
N LEU A 65 -19.92 0.15 0.44
CA LEU A 65 -19.75 0.55 -0.96
C LEU A 65 -19.59 2.06 -1.12
N ARG A 66 -20.25 2.88 -0.30
CA ARG A 66 -20.05 4.34 -0.31
C ARG A 66 -18.65 4.74 0.13
N ILE A 67 -18.05 4.03 1.09
CA ILE A 67 -16.65 4.27 1.50
C ILE A 67 -15.71 3.97 0.33
N VAL A 68 -15.92 2.84 -0.38
CA VAL A 68 -15.13 2.49 -1.56
C VAL A 68 -15.32 3.53 -2.67
N GLN A 69 -16.55 3.92 -2.98
CA GLN A 69 -16.84 4.96 -3.97
C GLN A 69 -16.11 6.26 -3.62
N HIS A 70 -16.18 6.71 -2.37
CA HIS A 70 -15.52 7.93 -1.93
C HIS A 70 -13.99 7.84 -2.11
N ALA A 71 -13.38 6.70 -1.75
CA ALA A 71 -11.96 6.47 -1.98
C ALA A 71 -11.58 6.44 -3.47
N GLN A 72 -12.47 5.95 -4.34
CA GLN A 72 -12.28 5.98 -5.80
C GLN A 72 -12.40 7.38 -6.38
N GLU A 73 -13.37 8.17 -5.91
CA GLU A 73 -13.56 9.57 -6.32
C GLU A 73 -12.35 10.44 -5.96
N GLU A 74 -11.66 10.12 -4.87
CA GLU A 74 -10.39 10.74 -4.49
C GLU A 74 -9.16 10.16 -5.20
N GLY A 75 -9.32 9.15 -6.05
CA GLY A 75 -8.23 8.52 -6.79
C GLY A 75 -7.28 7.68 -5.94
N LEU A 76 -7.74 7.18 -4.78
CA LEU A 76 -6.93 6.47 -3.80
C LEU A 76 -6.98 4.95 -3.97
N VAL A 77 -8.06 4.44 -4.55
CA VAL A 77 -8.27 3.01 -4.81
C VAL A 77 -8.57 2.80 -6.28
N GLU A 78 -8.00 1.74 -6.85
CA GLU A 78 -8.26 1.31 -8.21
C GLU A 78 -8.51 -0.20 -8.27
N GLY A 79 -9.15 -0.65 -9.35
CA GLY A 79 -9.35 -2.06 -9.65
C GLY A 79 -8.49 -2.49 -10.83
N GLN A 80 -7.75 -3.59 -10.68
CA GLN A 80 -6.92 -4.18 -11.74
C GLN A 80 -7.56 -5.48 -12.26
N PRO A 81 -7.41 -5.81 -13.56
CA PRO A 81 -7.99 -7.04 -14.14
C PRO A 81 -7.25 -8.31 -13.72
N GLN A 82 -6.06 -8.18 -13.14
CA GLN A 82 -5.24 -9.30 -12.68
C GLN A 82 -4.83 -9.08 -11.22
N PRO A 83 -4.87 -10.13 -10.38
CA PRO A 83 -4.42 -10.01 -9.02
C PRO A 83 -2.90 -9.81 -8.99
N ARG A 84 -2.43 -9.00 -8.05
CA ARG A 84 -1.00 -8.83 -7.77
C ARG A 84 -0.69 -9.46 -6.42
N THR A 85 0.34 -10.30 -6.40
CA THR A 85 0.82 -10.95 -5.18
C THR A 85 2.16 -10.35 -4.81
N VAL A 86 2.32 -10.02 -3.52
CA VAL A 86 3.61 -9.58 -2.98
C VAL A 86 4.62 -10.71 -3.13
N SER A 87 5.78 -10.40 -3.70
CA SER A 87 6.92 -11.32 -3.71
C SER A 87 7.34 -11.58 -2.28
N GLY A 88 7.23 -12.83 -1.81
CA GLY A 88 7.63 -13.21 -0.46
C GLY A 88 9.12 -12.99 -0.19
N GLY A 89 9.49 -13.05 1.08
CA GLY A 89 10.85 -12.79 1.56
C GLY A 89 10.83 -11.79 2.72
N SER A 90 11.93 -11.72 3.47
CA SER A 90 12.11 -10.68 4.49
C SER A 90 12.39 -9.34 3.82
N LEU A 91 12.17 -8.22 4.54
CA LEU A 91 12.42 -6.89 4.01
C LEU A 91 13.87 -6.74 3.52
N GLU A 92 14.82 -7.30 4.27
CA GLU A 92 16.25 -7.31 3.97
C GLU A 92 16.58 -8.06 2.67
N GLN A 93 15.79 -9.09 2.33
CA GLN A 93 15.95 -9.84 1.09
C GLN A 93 15.42 -9.07 -0.12
N VAL A 94 14.35 -8.28 0.06
CA VAL A 94 13.68 -7.57 -1.03
C VAL A 94 14.30 -6.18 -1.27
N MET A 95 14.82 -5.54 -0.21
CA MET A 95 15.35 -4.17 -0.26
C MET A 95 16.41 -3.92 -1.35
N PRO A 96 17.44 -4.78 -1.50
CA PRO A 96 18.48 -4.58 -2.51
C PRO A 96 17.96 -4.50 -3.95
N HIS A 97 16.78 -5.07 -4.22
CA HIS A 97 16.14 -5.05 -5.52
C HIS A 97 15.22 -3.83 -5.73
N LEU A 98 14.65 -3.28 -4.64
CA LEU A 98 13.75 -2.12 -4.72
C LEU A 98 14.51 -0.79 -4.65
N LEU A 99 15.55 -0.70 -3.83
CA LEU A 99 16.32 0.54 -3.61
C LEU A 99 16.86 1.20 -4.89
N PRO A 100 17.47 0.45 -5.84
CA PRO A 100 18.02 1.07 -7.04
C PRO A 100 16.96 1.83 -7.86
N ALA A 101 15.72 1.33 -7.90
CA ALA A 101 14.64 1.94 -8.67
C ALA A 101 14.14 3.27 -8.07
N LEU A 102 14.48 3.54 -6.80
CA LEU A 102 14.14 4.79 -6.11
C LEU A 102 15.20 5.88 -6.31
N SER A 103 16.34 5.55 -6.91
CA SER A 103 17.42 6.49 -7.17
C SER A 103 17.65 6.70 -8.67
N SER A 104 17.98 7.94 -9.05
CA SER A 104 18.35 8.28 -10.42
C SER A 104 19.69 7.68 -10.88
N ASP A 105 20.56 7.29 -9.94
CA ASP A 105 21.88 6.72 -10.22
C ASP A 105 22.06 5.29 -9.66
N GLY A 106 20.97 4.70 -9.14
CA GLY A 106 20.95 3.35 -8.57
C GLY A 106 21.58 3.23 -7.18
N ARG A 107 22.05 4.33 -6.59
CA ARG A 107 22.57 4.35 -5.21
C ARG A 107 21.50 4.85 -4.25
N ALA A 108 21.14 4.02 -3.28
CA ALA A 108 20.16 4.38 -2.27
C ALA A 108 20.47 3.66 -0.95
N LEU A 109 20.14 4.32 0.15
CA LEU A 109 20.35 3.85 1.51
C LEU A 109 19.08 4.13 2.31
N LEU A 110 18.56 3.11 2.99
CA LEU A 110 17.44 3.23 3.91
C LEU A 110 17.98 3.12 5.33
N VAL A 111 17.84 4.20 6.09
CA VAL A 111 18.33 4.33 7.47
C VAL A 111 17.19 4.77 8.37
N ASP A 112 17.14 4.24 9.58
CA ASP A 112 16.24 4.77 10.60
C ASP A 112 16.80 6.04 11.28
N ALA A 113 16.03 6.61 12.22
CA ALA A 113 16.43 7.81 12.93
C ALA A 113 17.63 7.62 13.90
N GLN A 114 18.09 6.39 14.12
CA GLN A 114 19.21 6.04 15.02
C GLN A 114 20.48 5.68 14.25
N GLY A 115 20.45 5.73 12.91
CA GLY A 115 21.58 5.37 12.07
C GLY A 115 21.65 3.87 11.74
N PHE A 116 20.60 3.10 11.99
CA PHE A 116 20.55 1.69 11.60
C PHE A 116 20.22 1.52 10.12
N VAL A 117 21.08 0.80 9.40
CA VAL A 117 20.88 0.52 7.97
C VAL A 117 19.91 -0.65 7.78
N ALA A 118 18.70 -0.35 7.31
CA ALA A 118 17.70 -1.35 6.93
C ALA A 118 17.95 -1.93 5.52
N GLY A 119 18.65 -1.19 4.67
CA GLY A 119 19.04 -1.66 3.34
C GLY A 119 19.93 -0.66 2.61
N ALA A 120 20.84 -1.16 1.78
CA ALA A 120 21.73 -0.35 0.94
C ALA A 120 21.83 -0.95 -0.46
N ALA A 121 21.90 -0.08 -1.47
CA ALA A 121 22.20 -0.46 -2.85
C ALA A 121 23.20 0.53 -3.45
N GLY A 122 24.16 0.02 -4.22
CA GLY A 122 25.16 0.85 -4.92
C GLY A 122 26.23 1.50 -4.02
N PHE A 123 26.28 1.14 -2.74
CA PHE A 123 27.33 1.55 -1.79
C PHE A 123 28.14 0.33 -1.32
N ALA A 124 29.43 0.54 -1.04
CA ALA A 124 30.20 -0.42 -0.25
C ALA A 124 29.67 -0.45 1.20
N PRO A 125 29.70 -1.59 1.90
CA PRO A 125 29.17 -1.69 3.27
C PRO A 125 29.70 -0.61 4.22
N GLU A 126 31.01 -0.35 4.18
CA GLU A 126 31.67 0.63 5.05
C GLU A 126 31.22 2.07 4.73
N ALA A 127 30.96 2.36 3.45
CA ALA A 127 30.44 3.66 3.03
C ALA A 127 28.97 3.84 3.43
N ALA A 128 28.17 2.78 3.38
CA ALA A 128 26.79 2.79 3.83
C ALA A 128 26.69 3.05 5.34
N GLU A 129 27.51 2.38 6.15
CA GLU A 129 27.58 2.62 7.60
C GLU A 129 28.02 4.04 7.93
N ALA A 130 29.05 4.56 7.23
CA ALA A 130 29.52 5.92 7.44
C ALA A 130 28.45 6.97 7.09
N LEU A 131 27.68 6.75 6.02
CA LEU A 131 26.57 7.63 5.61
C LEU A 131 25.38 7.54 6.58
N ALA A 132 25.14 6.37 7.17
CA ALA A 132 24.07 6.16 8.14
C ALA A 132 24.32 6.84 9.48
N ALA A 133 25.59 7.08 9.83
CA ALA A 133 26.00 7.74 11.06
C ALA A 133 26.03 9.28 10.99
N LEU A 134 25.64 9.88 9.86
CA LEU A 134 25.57 11.35 9.67
C LEU A 134 24.32 11.96 10.30
#